data_AF-A0A960T459-F1
#
_entry.id   AF-A0A960T459-F1
#
_cell.length_a   1.000
_cell.length_b   1.000
_cell.length_c   1.000
_cell.angle_alpha   90.00
_cell.angle_beta   90.00
_cell.angle_gamma   90.00
#
_symmetry.space_group_name_H-M   'P 1'
#
loop_
_entity.id
_entity.type
_entity.pdbx_description
1 polymer ?
#
loop_
_entity_poly.entity_id
_entity_poly.type
_entity_poly.pdbx_seq_one_letter_code
_entity_poly.pdbx_strand_id
1 'polypeptide(L)'
;AALVDQVVASIDGAFERTVFSFIPNTAETAYHGLMDGLRMYRRRQVRDSILAAAEGGNLTPDLVDELILRNWPKGEKIAHKDIKLRTFISQEKGRDQLVSHVYDITYGVVRPGENLVAIDDSIVRGTTLKKSILKILARTKPSKIVICSTAPQIRYPDCYGIDMSELGKFIAFQAAVALHRKAGRQSVLDAIYDECRAELEKPAAERRNPVQKVYSAFADEEISAEISNMVYPENLEWSGKVEVIFQTIENLHSSIEGDCGDWYFTGNYPTPGGFSMVNLAYIRWYEGIGGRSYDLPL
;
A
#
# COMPACT_ATOMS: atom_id res chain seq x y z
N ALA A 1 -14.64 5.15 3.18
CA ALA A 1 -14.97 3.87 2.51
C ALA A 1 -14.36 3.76 1.10
N ALA A 2 -13.26 4.47 0.82
CA ALA A 2 -12.78 4.65 -0.55
C ALA A 2 -12.08 3.41 -1.17
N LEU A 3 -11.62 2.46 -0.34
CA LEU A 3 -11.03 1.20 -0.81
C LEU A 3 -12.06 0.10 -1.14
N VAL A 4 -13.35 0.31 -0.90
CA VAL A 4 -14.38 -0.74 -1.00
C VAL A 4 -14.38 -1.40 -2.37
N ASP A 5 -14.42 -0.62 -3.45
CA ASP A 5 -14.55 -1.17 -4.80
C ASP A 5 -13.30 -1.96 -5.22
N GLN A 6 -12.11 -1.44 -4.92
CA GLN A 6 -10.83 -2.12 -5.18
C GLN A 6 -10.73 -3.44 -4.41
N VAL A 7 -11.16 -3.46 -3.14
CA VAL A 7 -11.14 -4.67 -2.30
C VAL A 7 -12.14 -5.70 -2.81
N VAL A 8 -13.37 -5.28 -3.14
CA VAL A 8 -14.41 -6.17 -3.65
C VAL A 8 -13.99 -6.81 -4.97
N ALA A 9 -13.39 -6.03 -5.89
CA ALA A 9 -12.85 -6.55 -7.13
C ALA A 9 -11.72 -7.55 -6.88
N SER A 10 -10.79 -7.25 -5.97
CA SER A 10 -9.68 -8.15 -5.61
C SER A 10 -10.14 -9.50 -5.07
N ILE A 11 -11.24 -9.56 -4.32
CA ILE A 11 -11.75 -10.81 -3.75
C ILE A 11 -12.85 -11.47 -4.60
N ASP A 12 -13.10 -10.97 -5.82
CA ASP A 12 -14.17 -11.43 -6.71
C ASP A 12 -15.56 -11.44 -6.03
N GLY A 13 -15.81 -10.47 -5.12
CA GLY A 13 -17.04 -10.39 -4.33
C GLY A 13 -17.27 -11.53 -3.32
N ALA A 14 -16.27 -12.38 -3.07
CA ALA A 14 -16.37 -13.58 -2.23
C ALA A 14 -16.23 -13.26 -0.73
N PHE A 15 -17.15 -12.47 -0.15
CA PHE A 15 -17.14 -12.11 1.27
C PHE A 15 -17.19 -13.32 2.20
N GLU A 16 -17.97 -14.35 1.88
CA GLU A 16 -18.09 -15.57 2.69
C GLU A 16 -16.76 -16.33 2.81
N ARG A 17 -15.89 -16.19 1.80
CA ARG A 17 -14.55 -16.81 1.76
C ARG A 17 -13.45 -15.81 2.07
N THR A 18 -13.77 -14.67 2.67
CA THR A 18 -12.81 -13.61 2.96
C THR A 18 -12.90 -13.15 4.40
N VAL A 19 -11.76 -13.14 5.08
CA VAL A 19 -11.61 -12.54 6.40
C VAL A 19 -10.95 -11.17 6.27
N PHE A 20 -11.56 -10.16 6.86
CA PHE A 20 -11.04 -8.79 6.90
C PHE A 20 -10.39 -8.52 8.25
N SER A 21 -9.21 -7.91 8.22
CA SER A 21 -8.42 -7.59 9.40
C SER A 21 -7.64 -6.29 9.19
N PHE A 22 -6.79 -5.96 10.15
CA PHE A 22 -5.91 -4.80 10.11
C PHE A 22 -4.59 -5.09 10.78
N ILE A 23 -3.55 -4.35 10.39
CA ILE A 23 -2.24 -4.40 11.01
C ILE A 23 -2.27 -3.49 12.25
N PRO A 24 -1.99 -4.02 13.46
CA PRO A 24 -2.13 -3.25 14.69
C PRO A 24 -1.15 -2.08 14.72
N ASN A 25 -1.67 -0.85 14.87
CA ASN A 25 -1.07 0.38 15.43
C ASN A 25 -2.02 1.56 15.19
N THR A 26 -2.30 1.82 13.91
CA THR A 26 -2.91 3.07 13.40
C THR A 26 -3.99 2.81 12.35
N ALA A 27 -4.07 1.60 11.79
CA ALA A 27 -5.03 1.23 10.76
C ALA A 27 -6.44 0.90 11.30
N GLU A 28 -6.67 0.87 12.62
CA GLU A 28 -7.92 0.43 13.24
C GLU A 28 -9.12 1.33 12.85
N THR A 29 -8.96 2.65 12.89
CA THR A 29 -10.01 3.59 12.47
C THR A 29 -10.39 3.39 11.01
N ALA A 30 -9.40 3.26 10.12
CA ALA A 30 -9.63 3.02 8.70
C ALA A 30 -10.30 1.66 8.45
N TYR A 31 -9.94 0.64 9.25
CA TYR A 31 -10.59 -0.67 9.23
C TYR A 31 -12.06 -0.62 9.58
N HIS A 32 -12.46 0.12 10.62
CA HIS A 32 -13.88 0.30 10.91
C HIS A 32 -14.62 1.00 9.77
N GLY A 33 -14.01 2.02 9.17
CA GLY A 33 -14.56 2.69 7.99
C GLY A 33 -14.68 1.80 6.75
N LEU A 34 -13.72 0.90 6.51
CA LEU A 34 -13.80 -0.10 5.44
C LEU A 34 -14.93 -1.09 5.72
N MET A 35 -14.99 -1.64 6.93
CA MET A 35 -16.01 -2.62 7.31
C MET A 35 -17.43 -2.07 7.18
N ASP A 36 -17.66 -0.82 7.56
CA ASP A 36 -18.94 -0.16 7.35
C ASP A 36 -19.25 0.00 5.86
N GLY A 37 -18.27 0.44 5.06
CA GLY A 37 -18.39 0.54 3.60
C GLY A 37 -18.73 -0.79 2.92
N LEU A 38 -18.06 -1.88 3.31
CA LEU A 38 -18.33 -3.23 2.79
C LEU A 38 -19.73 -3.72 3.16
N ARG A 39 -20.20 -3.42 4.38
CA ARG A 39 -21.57 -3.75 4.82
C ARG A 39 -22.60 -2.96 4.02
N MET A 40 -22.36 -1.66 3.80
CA MET A 40 -23.20 -0.82 2.94
C MET A 40 -23.24 -1.31 1.49
N TYR A 41 -22.09 -1.72 0.95
CA TYR A 41 -22.00 -2.33 -0.38
C TYR A 41 -22.86 -3.59 -0.47
N ARG A 42 -22.68 -4.55 0.47
CA ARG A 42 -23.45 -5.80 0.48
C ARG A 42 -24.95 -5.56 0.68
N ARG A 43 -25.34 -4.62 1.55
CA ARG A 43 -26.76 -4.25 1.77
C ARG A 43 -27.42 -3.71 0.50
N ARG A 44 -26.73 -2.86 -0.27
CA ARG A 44 -27.23 -2.37 -1.56
C ARG A 44 -27.44 -3.52 -2.54
N GLN A 45 -26.45 -4.42 -2.66
CA GLN A 45 -26.56 -5.61 -3.51
C GLN A 45 -27.76 -6.48 -3.12
N VAL A 46 -27.95 -6.75 -1.83
CA VAL A 46 -29.10 -7.53 -1.32
C VAL A 46 -30.43 -6.85 -1.68
N ARG A 47 -30.55 -5.55 -1.43
CA ARG A 47 -31.75 -4.77 -1.78
C ARG A 47 -32.05 -4.88 -3.27
N ASP A 48 -31.06 -4.67 -4.12
CA ASP A 48 -31.23 -4.63 -5.57
C ASP A 48 -31.62 -6.03 -6.09
N SER A 49 -31.03 -7.11 -5.55
CA SER A 49 -31.42 -8.49 -5.87
C SER A 49 -32.86 -8.82 -5.43
N ILE A 50 -33.30 -8.34 -4.27
CA ILE A 50 -34.68 -8.54 -3.79
C ILE A 50 -35.67 -7.82 -4.71
N LEU A 51 -35.40 -6.56 -5.08
CA LEU A 51 -36.25 -5.80 -5.99
C LEU A 51 -36.34 -6.47 -7.37
N ALA A 52 -35.22 -6.89 -7.92
CA ALA A 52 -35.19 -7.60 -9.21
C ALA A 52 -35.96 -8.93 -9.17
N ALA A 53 -35.83 -9.70 -8.07
CA ALA A 53 -36.57 -10.94 -7.88
C ALA A 53 -38.09 -10.69 -7.72
N ALA A 54 -38.48 -9.60 -7.07
CA ALA A 54 -39.86 -9.19 -6.93
C ALA A 54 -40.49 -8.81 -8.28
N GLU A 55 -39.79 -8.00 -9.08
CA GLU A 55 -40.22 -7.63 -10.44
C GLU A 55 -40.32 -8.84 -11.37
N GLY A 56 -39.39 -9.79 -11.24
CA GLY A 56 -39.37 -11.03 -12.01
C GLY A 56 -40.32 -12.13 -11.51
N GLY A 57 -41.06 -11.92 -10.41
CA GLY A 57 -41.96 -12.92 -9.83
C GLY A 57 -41.26 -14.14 -9.20
N ASN A 58 -39.96 -14.06 -8.94
CA ASN A 58 -39.12 -15.15 -8.41
C ASN A 58 -38.73 -14.94 -6.93
N LEU A 59 -39.40 -14.02 -6.23
CA LEU A 59 -39.13 -13.73 -4.83
C LEU A 59 -39.68 -14.85 -3.93
N THR A 60 -38.79 -15.64 -3.34
CA THR A 60 -39.13 -16.70 -2.38
C THR A 60 -38.51 -16.40 -1.01
N PRO A 61 -39.08 -16.94 0.08
CA PRO A 61 -38.47 -16.86 1.41
C PRO A 61 -37.03 -17.40 1.42
N ASP A 62 -36.77 -18.52 0.75
CA ASP A 62 -35.43 -19.12 0.68
C ASP A 62 -34.41 -18.20 0.02
N LEU A 63 -34.79 -17.49 -1.05
CA LEU A 63 -33.92 -16.51 -1.70
C LEU A 63 -33.64 -15.31 -0.78
N VAL A 64 -34.65 -14.85 -0.05
CA VAL A 64 -34.49 -13.76 0.91
C VAL A 64 -33.54 -14.18 2.04
N ASP A 65 -33.71 -15.38 2.58
CA ASP A 65 -32.84 -15.93 3.63
C ASP A 65 -31.41 -16.12 3.11
N GLU A 66 -31.22 -16.61 1.89
CA GLU A 66 -29.90 -16.73 1.27
C GLU A 66 -29.21 -15.36 1.17
N LEU A 67 -29.92 -14.35 0.68
CA LEU A 67 -29.38 -13.00 0.51
C LEU A 67 -29.08 -12.31 1.85
N ILE A 68 -29.93 -12.50 2.86
CA ILE A 68 -29.84 -11.84 4.17
C ILE A 68 -28.90 -12.56 5.13
N LEU A 69 -28.72 -13.88 5.03
CA LEU A 69 -27.92 -14.64 6.00
C LEU A 69 -26.50 -14.94 5.50
N ARG A 70 -26.25 -14.90 4.18
CA ARG A 70 -24.96 -15.31 3.60
C ARG A 70 -24.16 -14.17 2.97
N ASN A 71 -22.88 -14.45 2.75
CA ASN A 71 -21.93 -13.57 2.06
C ASN A 71 -21.79 -12.18 2.73
N TRP A 72 -21.75 -12.16 4.07
CA TRP A 72 -21.48 -10.94 4.82
C TRP A 72 -19.99 -10.74 5.07
N PRO A 73 -19.49 -9.49 5.05
CA PRO A 73 -18.11 -9.19 5.41
C PRO A 73 -17.79 -9.63 6.85
N LYS A 74 -16.85 -10.57 6.99
CA LYS A 74 -16.38 -11.09 8.29
C LYS A 74 -15.13 -10.34 8.75
N GLY A 75 -15.28 -9.52 9.78
CA GLY A 75 -14.19 -8.75 10.37
C GLY A 75 -13.61 -9.42 11.61
N GLU A 76 -12.29 -9.60 11.67
CA GLU A 76 -11.60 -10.33 12.72
C GLU A 76 -10.24 -9.69 13.03
N LYS A 77 -9.78 -9.83 14.28
CA LYS A 77 -8.42 -9.45 14.66
C LYS A 77 -7.49 -10.64 14.46
N ILE A 78 -6.74 -10.64 13.36
CA ILE A 78 -5.82 -11.73 13.01
C ILE A 78 -4.44 -11.46 13.59
N ALA A 79 -3.83 -10.33 13.22
CA ALA A 79 -2.52 -9.95 13.74
C ALA A 79 -2.66 -9.28 15.11
N HIS A 80 -1.85 -9.74 16.06
CA HIS A 80 -1.72 -9.17 17.40
C HIS A 80 -0.31 -8.64 17.54
N LYS A 81 -0.15 -7.42 18.05
CA LYS A 81 1.16 -6.85 18.33
C LYS A 81 1.41 -6.90 19.83
N ASP A 82 2.35 -7.73 20.28
CA ASP A 82 2.77 -7.76 21.68
C ASP A 82 3.87 -6.70 21.90
N ILE A 83 3.48 -5.58 22.51
CA ILE A 83 4.40 -4.48 22.83
C ILE A 83 5.14 -4.85 24.11
N LYS A 84 6.23 -5.65 24.01
CA LYS A 84 7.09 -5.90 25.18
C LYS A 84 8.60 -5.82 24.96
N LEU A 85 9.10 -5.61 23.74
CA LEU A 85 10.55 -5.53 23.51
C LEU A 85 10.94 -4.29 22.72
N ARG A 86 11.25 -3.21 23.45
CA ARG A 86 12.03 -2.09 22.92
C ARG A 86 13.50 -2.48 23.02
N THR A 87 14.09 -3.02 21.95
CA THR A 87 15.50 -3.43 21.94
C THR A 87 16.39 -2.18 21.96
N PHE A 88 16.83 -1.77 23.15
CA PHE A 88 17.51 -0.50 23.32
C PHE A 88 18.93 -0.47 22.75
N ILE A 89 19.68 -1.59 22.69
CA ILE A 89 21.01 -1.65 22.04
C ILE A 89 21.26 -3.09 21.56
N SER A 90 21.29 -3.36 20.25
CA SER A 90 21.78 -4.63 19.68
C SER A 90 22.16 -4.47 18.20
N GLN A 91 23.18 -5.21 17.73
CA GLN A 91 23.72 -5.19 16.36
C GLN A 91 22.63 -5.54 15.33
N GLU A 92 22.65 -4.90 14.16
CA GLU A 92 21.61 -5.00 13.11
C GLU A 92 21.22 -6.44 12.74
N LYS A 93 22.15 -7.39 12.77
CA LYS A 93 21.89 -8.82 12.47
C LYS A 93 20.97 -9.52 13.47
N GLY A 94 20.84 -9.02 14.71
CA GLY A 94 19.95 -9.59 15.74
C GLY A 94 18.52 -9.03 15.75
N ARG A 95 18.27 -7.90 15.04
CA ARG A 95 16.95 -7.24 15.04
C ARG A 95 15.91 -7.99 14.22
N ASP A 96 16.28 -8.56 13.09
CA ASP A 96 15.33 -9.26 12.20
C ASP A 96 14.66 -10.47 12.89
N GLN A 97 15.37 -11.16 13.80
CA GLN A 97 14.78 -12.26 14.58
C GLN A 97 13.82 -11.74 15.67
N LEU A 98 14.16 -10.64 16.35
CA LEU A 98 13.33 -10.09 17.42
C LEU A 98 12.02 -9.48 16.90
N VAL A 99 11.99 -8.93 15.69
CA VAL A 99 10.76 -8.40 15.04
C VAL A 99 9.74 -9.52 14.75
N SER A 100 10.20 -10.75 14.50
CA SER A 100 9.31 -11.89 14.27
C SER A 100 8.55 -12.37 15.52
N HIS A 101 8.98 -11.93 16.71
CA HIS A 101 8.31 -12.18 18.00
C HIS A 101 7.41 -11.02 18.46
N VAL A 102 7.33 -9.94 17.69
CA VAL A 102 6.47 -8.79 18.02
C VAL A 102 5.03 -9.05 17.63
N TYR A 103 4.78 -9.97 16.69
CA TYR A 103 3.43 -10.27 16.22
C TYR A 103 3.04 -11.73 16.46
N ASP A 104 1.82 -11.93 16.95
CA ASP A 104 1.15 -13.22 17.07
C ASP A 104 -0.13 -13.26 16.20
N ILE A 105 -0.68 -14.44 15.96
CA ILE A 105 -1.87 -14.63 15.11
C ILE A 105 -2.95 -15.46 15.75
N THR A 106 -4.20 -15.10 15.45
CA THR A 106 -5.34 -15.95 15.78
C THR A 106 -5.46 -17.09 14.77
N TYR A 107 -5.25 -18.33 15.23
CA TYR A 107 -5.39 -19.53 14.40
C TYR A 107 -6.86 -19.95 14.25
N GLY A 108 -7.17 -20.64 13.15
CA GLY A 108 -8.48 -21.24 12.90
C GLY A 108 -9.58 -20.30 12.41
N VAL A 109 -9.31 -18.99 12.38
CA VAL A 109 -10.26 -17.97 11.89
C VAL A 109 -10.28 -17.88 10.38
N VAL A 110 -9.08 -17.87 9.77
CA VAL A 110 -8.88 -17.98 8.32
C VAL A 110 -8.66 -19.46 8.01
N ARG A 111 -9.52 -20.03 7.17
CA ARG A 111 -9.42 -21.43 6.76
C ARG A 111 -8.54 -21.57 5.51
N PRO A 112 -7.88 -22.72 5.32
CA PRO A 112 -7.16 -23.00 4.08
C PRO A 112 -8.07 -22.80 2.86
N GLY A 113 -7.60 -22.04 1.87
CA GLY A 113 -8.38 -21.73 0.67
C GLY A 113 -9.25 -20.46 0.77
N GLU A 114 -9.31 -19.79 1.91
CA GLU A 114 -9.95 -18.47 2.06
C GLU A 114 -8.99 -17.32 1.73
N ASN A 115 -9.53 -16.12 1.53
CA ASN A 115 -8.78 -14.89 1.37
C ASN A 115 -8.60 -14.20 2.72
N LEU A 116 -7.49 -13.49 2.88
CA LEU A 116 -7.22 -12.62 4.01
C LEU A 116 -6.93 -11.21 3.52
N VAL A 117 -7.79 -10.26 3.86
CA VAL A 117 -7.61 -8.84 3.58
C VAL A 117 -7.14 -8.15 4.85
N ALA A 118 -6.00 -7.47 4.82
CA ALA A 118 -5.47 -6.73 5.94
C ALA A 118 -5.17 -5.28 5.56
N ILE A 119 -5.64 -4.33 6.37
CA ILE A 119 -5.37 -2.90 6.17
C ILE A 119 -4.10 -2.48 6.89
N ASP A 120 -3.27 -1.68 6.22
CA ASP A 120 -2.16 -0.93 6.81
C ASP A 120 -2.34 0.58 6.59
N ASP A 121 -1.68 1.40 7.40
CA ASP A 121 -1.73 2.85 7.21
C ASP A 121 -1.07 3.27 5.89
N SER A 122 0.17 2.83 5.68
CA SER A 122 1.07 3.29 4.64
C SER A 122 2.14 2.22 4.37
N ILE A 123 2.62 2.15 3.12
CA ILE A 123 3.73 1.26 2.76
C ILE A 123 4.86 2.11 2.18
N VAL A 124 5.88 2.40 3.00
CA VAL A 124 7.04 3.21 2.58
C VAL A 124 8.13 2.34 1.96
N ARG A 125 8.79 1.51 2.77
CA ARG A 125 9.97 0.72 2.35
C ARG A 125 9.65 -0.72 1.98
N GLY A 126 8.44 -1.20 2.29
CA GLY A 126 8.01 -2.58 2.07
C GLY A 126 8.71 -3.65 2.94
N THR A 127 9.80 -3.31 3.65
CA THR A 127 10.59 -4.28 4.43
C THR A 127 9.82 -4.88 5.60
N THR A 128 9.07 -4.07 6.36
CA THR A 128 8.20 -4.56 7.45
C THR A 128 7.15 -5.51 6.91
N LEU A 129 6.54 -5.16 5.77
CA LEU A 129 5.53 -5.96 5.11
C LEU A 129 6.10 -7.33 4.68
N LYS A 130 7.23 -7.31 3.94
CA LYS A 130 7.91 -8.51 3.42
C LYS A 130 8.47 -9.41 4.51
N LYS A 131 9.17 -8.83 5.50
CA LYS A 131 9.93 -9.60 6.50
C LYS A 131 9.11 -10.04 7.70
N SER A 132 8.05 -9.31 8.05
CA SER A 132 7.29 -9.55 9.28
C SER A 132 5.83 -9.89 8.99
N ILE A 133 5.06 -8.93 8.47
CA ILE A 133 3.60 -9.06 8.39
C ILE A 133 3.18 -10.21 7.46
N LEU A 134 3.63 -10.21 6.20
CA LEU A 134 3.24 -11.24 5.23
C LEU A 134 3.67 -12.64 5.68
N LYS A 135 4.86 -12.77 6.28
CA LYS A 135 5.33 -14.07 6.80
C LYS A 135 4.44 -14.61 7.90
N ILE A 136 3.92 -13.74 8.75
CA ILE A 136 3.10 -14.11 9.89
C ILE A 136 1.67 -14.41 9.45
N LEU A 137 1.09 -13.57 8.58
CA LEU A 137 -0.23 -13.82 7.98
C LEU A 137 -0.25 -15.12 7.16
N ALA A 138 0.82 -15.42 6.40
CA ALA A 138 0.94 -16.63 5.59
C ALA A 138 0.87 -17.95 6.41
N ARG A 139 1.16 -17.92 7.71
CA ARG A 139 1.02 -19.10 8.59
C ARG A 139 -0.44 -19.56 8.72
N THR A 140 -1.40 -18.68 8.47
CA THR A 140 -2.83 -19.04 8.41
C THR A 140 -3.21 -19.79 7.12
N LYS A 141 -2.27 -19.94 6.18
CA LYS A 141 -2.42 -20.63 4.88
C LYS A 141 -3.59 -20.13 4.01
N PRO A 142 -3.78 -18.80 3.84
CA PRO A 142 -4.82 -18.28 2.95
C PRO A 142 -4.48 -18.59 1.48
N SER A 143 -5.49 -18.66 0.61
CA SER A 143 -5.26 -18.74 -0.84
C SER A 143 -4.71 -17.43 -1.41
N LYS A 144 -5.10 -16.29 -0.82
CA LYS A 144 -4.68 -14.94 -1.20
C LYS A 144 -4.60 -14.05 0.03
N ILE A 145 -3.53 -13.27 0.13
CA ILE A 145 -3.39 -12.17 1.08
C ILE A 145 -3.48 -10.87 0.29
N VAL A 146 -4.41 -9.99 0.68
CA VAL A 146 -4.57 -8.65 0.14
C VAL A 146 -4.18 -7.66 1.21
N ILE A 147 -3.18 -6.82 0.93
CA ILE A 147 -2.73 -5.76 1.83
C ILE A 147 -3.25 -4.44 1.27
N CYS A 148 -4.07 -3.74 2.03
CA CYS A 148 -4.66 -2.47 1.61
C CYS A 148 -4.01 -1.32 2.37
N SER A 149 -3.24 -0.49 1.67
CA SER A 149 -2.72 0.74 2.24
C SER A 149 -3.77 1.85 2.19
N THR A 150 -3.99 2.52 3.32
CA THR A 150 -4.91 3.68 3.38
C THR A 150 -4.34 4.94 2.74
N ALA A 151 -3.03 4.97 2.51
CA ALA A 151 -2.34 6.03 1.78
C ALA A 151 -2.11 5.63 0.31
N PRO A 152 -2.01 6.61 -0.60
CA PRO A 152 -1.45 6.38 -1.93
C PRO A 152 0.01 5.93 -1.89
N GLN A 153 0.52 5.55 -3.06
CA GLN A 153 1.91 5.16 -3.21
C GLN A 153 2.83 6.33 -2.85
N ILE A 154 3.68 6.15 -1.83
CA ILE A 154 4.68 7.14 -1.45
C ILE A 154 5.81 7.08 -2.47
N ARG A 155 5.88 8.11 -3.32
CA ARG A 155 6.73 8.17 -4.51
C ARG A 155 7.90 9.13 -4.36
N TYR A 156 7.74 10.23 -3.62
CA TYR A 156 8.73 11.30 -3.57
C TYR A 156 9.16 11.62 -2.14
N PRO A 157 10.38 12.14 -1.93
CA PRO A 157 10.88 12.41 -0.60
C PRO A 157 10.17 13.59 0.05
N ASP A 158 10.11 13.58 1.38
CA ASP A 158 9.65 14.73 2.15
C ASP A 158 10.82 15.63 2.57
N CYS A 159 10.58 16.94 2.56
CA CYS A 159 11.50 17.96 3.02
C CYS A 159 10.86 18.98 3.99
N TYR A 160 9.69 18.66 4.55
CA TYR A 160 8.92 19.56 5.42
C TYR A 160 8.74 19.02 6.85
N GLY A 161 9.54 18.02 7.24
CA GLY A 161 9.66 17.56 8.64
C GLY A 161 9.48 16.06 8.84
N ILE A 162 9.18 15.30 7.78
CA ILE A 162 9.04 13.84 7.82
C ILE A 162 10.34 13.19 7.30
N ASP A 163 10.89 12.23 8.04
CA ASP A 163 12.16 11.55 7.70
C ASP A 163 11.98 10.54 6.54
N MET A 164 11.79 11.08 5.34
CA MET A 164 11.62 10.34 4.08
C MET A 164 12.48 10.98 2.98
N SER A 165 13.80 11.05 3.17
CA SER A 165 14.70 11.76 2.23
C SER A 165 15.34 10.88 1.14
N GLU A 166 15.45 9.57 1.39
CA GLU A 166 16.16 8.64 0.51
C GLU A 166 15.19 7.94 -0.45
N LEU A 167 15.10 8.46 -1.67
CA LEU A 167 14.22 7.95 -2.74
C LEU A 167 14.43 6.45 -3.01
N GLY A 168 15.68 6.01 -3.00
CA GLY A 168 16.05 4.60 -3.20
C GLY A 168 15.49 3.62 -2.16
N LYS A 169 14.94 4.11 -1.03
CA LYS A 169 14.32 3.27 0.00
C LYS A 169 12.81 3.09 -0.20
N PHE A 170 12.17 3.83 -1.10
CA PHE A 170 10.73 3.71 -1.34
C PHE A 170 10.41 2.53 -2.23
N ILE A 171 9.48 1.68 -1.80
CA ILE A 171 9.12 0.48 -2.55
C ILE A 171 8.49 0.82 -3.90
N ALA A 172 7.69 1.89 -3.96
CA ALA A 172 7.08 2.36 -5.21
C ALA A 172 8.13 2.84 -6.21
N PHE A 173 9.16 3.56 -5.74
CA PHE A 173 10.28 3.96 -6.59
C PHE A 173 11.09 2.75 -7.07
N GLN A 174 11.42 1.81 -6.18
CA GLN A 174 12.11 0.57 -6.55
C GLN A 174 11.33 -0.22 -7.59
N ALA A 175 10.01 -0.34 -7.43
CA ALA A 175 9.11 -1.00 -8.36
C ALA A 175 9.12 -0.33 -9.75
N ALA A 176 8.94 0.99 -9.82
CA ALA A 176 8.98 1.72 -11.09
C ALA A 176 10.34 1.59 -11.80
N VAL A 177 11.45 1.67 -11.06
CA VAL A 177 12.80 1.45 -11.62
C VAL A 177 12.96 0.01 -12.13
N ALA A 178 12.48 -0.99 -11.38
CA ALA A 178 12.54 -2.38 -11.80
C ALA A 178 11.76 -2.62 -13.09
N LEU A 179 10.57 -2.02 -13.22
CA LEU A 179 9.77 -2.09 -14.45
C LEU A 179 10.49 -1.46 -15.65
N HIS A 180 11.13 -0.30 -15.48
CA HIS A 180 11.95 0.30 -16.55
C HIS A 180 13.10 -0.62 -16.96
N ARG A 181 13.82 -1.20 -15.99
CA ARG A 181 14.94 -2.12 -16.24
C ARG A 181 14.50 -3.40 -16.94
N LYS A 182 13.39 -4.02 -16.50
CA LYS A 182 12.80 -5.20 -17.16
C LYS A 182 12.41 -4.91 -18.62
N ALA A 183 11.97 -3.68 -18.89
CA ALA A 183 11.63 -3.23 -20.23
C ALA A 183 12.83 -2.71 -21.05
N GLY A 184 14.06 -2.79 -20.54
CA GLY A 184 15.25 -2.27 -21.22
C GLY A 184 15.31 -0.74 -21.36
N ARG A 185 14.49 0.00 -20.60
CA ARG A 185 14.35 1.46 -20.67
C ARG A 185 15.34 2.21 -19.75
N GLN A 186 16.58 1.73 -19.66
CA GLN A 186 17.60 2.38 -18.84
C GLN A 186 17.86 3.83 -19.29
N SER A 187 17.83 4.08 -20.60
CA SER A 187 17.98 5.43 -21.18
C SER A 187 16.98 6.45 -20.66
N VAL A 188 15.78 6.04 -20.23
CA VAL A 188 14.80 6.93 -19.61
C VAL A 188 15.29 7.40 -18.24
N LEU A 189 15.86 6.49 -17.45
CA LEU A 189 16.41 6.82 -16.13
C LEU A 189 17.63 7.73 -16.25
N ASP A 190 18.46 7.50 -17.25
CA ASP A 190 19.66 8.29 -17.54
C ASP A 190 19.27 9.72 -18.00
N ALA A 191 18.26 9.85 -18.87
CA ALA A 191 17.73 11.14 -19.29
C ALA A 191 17.16 11.94 -18.12
N ILE A 192 16.43 11.29 -17.20
CA ILE A 192 15.91 11.94 -15.98
C ILE A 192 17.07 12.44 -15.10
N TYR A 193 18.17 11.69 -15.01
CA TYR A 193 19.36 12.13 -14.26
C TYR A 193 19.95 13.42 -14.85
N ASP A 194 20.14 13.46 -16.16
CA ASP A 194 20.65 14.65 -16.85
C ASP A 194 19.72 15.85 -16.70
N GLU A 195 18.41 15.64 -16.81
CA GLU A 195 17.41 16.68 -16.58
C GLU A 195 17.43 17.19 -15.14
N CYS A 196 17.51 16.31 -14.14
CA CYS A 196 17.61 16.72 -12.72
C CYS A 196 18.84 17.59 -12.47
N ARG A 197 19.99 17.28 -13.10
CA ARG A 197 21.18 18.14 -12.99
C ARG A 197 20.95 19.50 -13.63
N ALA A 198 20.37 19.53 -14.84
CA ALA A 198 20.06 20.78 -15.53
C ALA A 198 19.05 21.65 -14.74
N GLU A 199 18.09 21.05 -14.04
CA GLU A 199 17.17 21.77 -13.16
C GLU A 199 17.88 22.41 -11.96
N LEU A 200 18.92 21.79 -11.40
CA LEU A 200 19.65 22.37 -10.26
C LEU A 200 20.49 23.61 -10.64
N GLU A 201 20.89 23.74 -11.90
CA GLU A 201 21.57 24.93 -12.42
C GLU A 201 20.62 26.13 -12.63
N LYS A 202 19.30 25.89 -12.67
CA LYS A 202 18.31 26.95 -12.82
C LYS A 202 18.09 27.72 -11.53
N PRO A 203 17.63 29.00 -11.61
CA PRO A 203 17.11 29.71 -10.44
C PRO A 203 16.03 28.89 -9.74
N ALA A 204 16.02 28.89 -8.41
CA ALA A 204 15.12 28.05 -7.61
C ALA A 204 13.65 28.16 -8.03
N ALA A 205 13.17 29.37 -8.34
CA ALA A 205 11.79 29.62 -8.75
C ALA A 205 11.38 28.97 -10.08
N GLU A 206 12.32 28.59 -10.93
CA GLU A 206 12.06 27.98 -12.25
C GLU A 206 12.22 26.46 -12.25
N ARG A 207 12.69 25.89 -11.13
CA ARG A 207 12.97 24.45 -11.01
C ARG A 207 11.69 23.63 -11.08
N ARG A 208 11.77 22.49 -11.76
CA ARG A 208 10.70 21.50 -11.91
C ARG A 208 11.15 20.13 -11.38
N ASN A 209 10.23 19.16 -11.43
CA ASN A 209 10.46 17.78 -11.00
C ASN A 209 10.47 16.79 -12.19
N PRO A 210 11.61 16.56 -12.86
CA PRO A 210 11.74 15.51 -13.87
C PRO A 210 11.48 14.10 -13.34
N VAL A 211 11.61 13.85 -12.02
CA VAL A 211 11.43 12.53 -11.41
C VAL A 211 10.00 12.00 -11.58
N GLN A 212 9.02 12.87 -11.84
CA GLN A 212 7.66 12.44 -12.21
C GLN A 212 7.65 11.51 -13.44
N LYS A 213 8.62 11.67 -14.35
CA LYS A 213 8.76 10.84 -15.55
C LYS A 213 9.06 9.37 -15.23
N VAL A 214 9.65 9.07 -14.07
CA VAL A 214 9.89 7.69 -13.59
C VAL A 214 8.57 6.93 -13.53
N TYR A 215 7.50 7.59 -13.09
CA TYR A 215 6.19 6.99 -12.85
C TYR A 215 5.22 7.14 -14.02
N SER A 216 5.32 8.23 -14.79
CA SER A 216 4.39 8.58 -15.87
C SER A 216 4.18 7.50 -16.96
N ALA A 217 5.11 6.55 -17.06
CA ALA A 217 5.08 5.49 -18.05
C ALA A 217 4.32 4.23 -17.59
N PHE A 218 3.69 4.27 -16.42
CA PHE A 218 2.99 3.13 -15.80
C PHE A 218 1.66 3.56 -15.22
N ALA A 219 0.68 2.68 -15.28
CA ALA A 219 -0.50 2.79 -14.43
C ALA A 219 -0.16 2.48 -12.97
N ASP A 220 -0.94 3.03 -12.04
CA ASP A 220 -0.75 2.81 -10.60
C ASP A 220 -0.86 1.32 -10.24
N GLU A 221 -1.71 0.59 -10.94
CA GLU A 221 -1.92 -0.85 -10.80
C GLU A 221 -0.69 -1.66 -11.24
N GLU A 222 0.03 -1.24 -12.28
CA GLU A 222 1.26 -1.91 -12.73
C GLU A 222 2.35 -1.82 -11.67
N ILE A 223 2.51 -0.64 -11.07
CA ILE A 223 3.45 -0.42 -9.97
C ILE A 223 3.01 -1.25 -8.75
N SER A 224 1.72 -1.25 -8.41
CA SER A 224 1.18 -2.04 -7.29
C SER A 224 1.39 -3.55 -7.47
N ALA A 225 1.25 -4.05 -8.70
CA ALA A 225 1.53 -5.44 -9.05
C ALA A 225 3.02 -5.77 -8.89
N GLU A 226 3.92 -4.89 -9.33
CA GLU A 226 5.36 -5.08 -9.11
C GLU A 226 5.72 -5.02 -7.62
N ILE A 227 5.12 -4.11 -6.85
CA ILE A 227 5.28 -4.05 -5.39
C ILE A 227 4.85 -5.38 -4.77
N SER A 228 3.70 -5.94 -5.19
CA SER A 228 3.19 -7.24 -4.72
C SER A 228 4.19 -8.37 -4.92
N ASN A 229 4.87 -8.40 -6.07
CA ASN A 229 5.95 -9.35 -6.35
C ASN A 229 7.17 -9.11 -5.46
N MET A 230 7.57 -7.84 -5.27
CA MET A 230 8.75 -7.50 -4.46
C MET A 230 8.60 -7.84 -2.99
N VAL A 231 7.40 -7.65 -2.43
CA VAL A 231 7.10 -7.92 -1.02
C VAL A 231 6.74 -9.36 -0.74
N TYR A 232 6.60 -10.20 -1.78
CA TYR A 232 6.27 -11.62 -1.61
C TYR A 232 7.26 -12.28 -0.62
N PRO A 233 6.75 -12.97 0.42
CA PRO A 233 7.61 -13.53 1.44
C PRO A 233 8.40 -14.74 0.92
N GLU A 234 9.72 -14.67 1.04
CA GLU A 234 10.63 -15.77 0.69
C GLU A 234 10.78 -16.79 1.83
N ASN A 235 11.15 -18.02 1.47
CA ASN A 235 11.45 -19.13 2.38
C ASN A 235 10.25 -19.56 3.25
N LEU A 236 9.07 -19.73 2.64
CA LEU A 236 7.87 -20.28 3.27
C LEU A 236 7.34 -21.46 2.46
N GLU A 237 6.73 -22.42 3.14
CA GLU A 237 5.96 -23.50 2.49
C GLU A 237 4.64 -23.01 1.87
N TRP A 238 4.27 -21.76 2.13
CA TRP A 238 3.04 -21.14 1.65
C TRP A 238 3.15 -20.69 0.18
N SER A 239 2.17 -21.07 -0.63
CA SER A 239 2.11 -20.83 -2.09
C SER A 239 0.91 -19.98 -2.53
N GLY A 240 0.28 -19.26 -1.59
CA GLY A 240 -0.83 -18.36 -1.91
C GLY A 240 -0.38 -17.10 -2.65
N LYS A 241 -1.34 -16.29 -3.09
CA LYS A 241 -1.08 -15.03 -3.80
C LYS A 241 -0.91 -13.88 -2.80
N VAL A 242 -0.05 -12.90 -3.14
CA VAL A 242 0.02 -11.61 -2.46
C VAL A 242 -0.45 -10.54 -3.43
N GLU A 243 -1.33 -9.65 -2.96
CA GLU A 243 -1.71 -8.45 -3.67
C GLU A 243 -1.62 -7.25 -2.72
N VAL A 244 -1.06 -6.15 -3.21
CA VAL A 244 -0.99 -4.87 -2.50
C VAL A 244 -1.86 -3.87 -3.24
N ILE A 245 -2.81 -3.29 -2.54
CA ILE A 245 -3.73 -2.27 -3.03
C ILE A 245 -3.41 -0.96 -2.31
N PHE A 246 -3.22 0.11 -3.06
CA PHE A 246 -3.08 1.46 -2.52
C PHE A 246 -4.38 2.25 -2.71
N GLN A 247 -4.66 3.16 -1.79
CA GLN A 247 -5.68 4.17 -1.99
C GLN A 247 -5.27 5.10 -3.15
N THR A 248 -6.22 5.55 -3.95
CA THR A 248 -5.93 6.53 -4.99
C THR A 248 -5.76 7.94 -4.40
N ILE A 249 -5.08 8.81 -5.14
CA ILE A 249 -4.87 10.21 -4.75
C ILE A 249 -6.21 10.96 -4.74
N GLU A 250 -7.09 10.67 -5.70
CA GLU A 250 -8.43 11.24 -5.80
C GLU A 250 -9.26 10.90 -4.55
N ASN A 251 -9.19 9.64 -4.11
CA ASN A 251 -9.86 9.17 -2.91
C ASN A 251 -9.30 9.78 -1.63
N LEU A 252 -7.98 10.03 -1.58
CA LEU A 252 -7.37 10.77 -0.48
C LEU A 252 -7.94 12.19 -0.43
N HIS A 253 -7.94 12.90 -1.56
CA HIS A 253 -8.46 14.26 -1.65
C HIS A 253 -9.96 14.35 -1.32
N SER A 254 -10.76 13.36 -1.74
CA SER A 254 -12.19 13.33 -1.37
C SER A 254 -12.45 13.07 0.11
N SER A 255 -11.43 12.58 0.84
CA SER A 255 -11.54 12.22 2.26
C SER A 255 -11.05 13.30 3.22
N ILE A 256 -10.45 14.39 2.71
CA ILE A 256 -9.86 15.48 3.49
C ILE A 256 -10.55 16.79 3.11
N GLU A 257 -10.94 17.58 4.11
CA GLU A 257 -11.44 18.94 3.90
C GLU A 257 -10.27 19.94 3.94
N GLY A 258 -10.17 20.81 2.94
CA GLY A 258 -9.15 21.86 2.86
C GLY A 258 -7.87 21.46 2.11
N ASP A 259 -6.79 22.20 2.35
CA ASP A 259 -5.51 21.99 1.67
C ASP A 259 -4.87 20.65 2.10
N CYS A 260 -4.52 19.82 1.11
CA CYS A 260 -3.90 18.52 1.33
C CYS A 260 -2.42 18.57 0.95
N GLY A 261 -1.55 18.16 1.88
CA GLY A 261 -0.12 17.99 1.61
C GLY A 261 0.15 16.68 0.88
N ASP A 262 0.10 16.70 -0.45
CA ASP A 262 0.15 15.49 -1.30
C ASP A 262 1.47 15.31 -2.08
N TRP A 263 2.45 16.20 -1.89
CA TRP A 263 3.67 16.29 -2.71
C TRP A 263 4.50 15.00 -2.72
N TYR A 264 4.48 14.21 -1.66
CA TYR A 264 5.19 12.93 -1.60
C TYR A 264 4.45 11.79 -2.34
N PHE A 265 3.21 12.01 -2.77
CA PHE A 265 2.46 11.14 -3.68
C PHE A 265 2.50 11.66 -5.13
N THR A 266 2.34 12.96 -5.33
CA THR A 266 2.18 13.60 -6.65
C THR A 266 3.49 14.10 -7.26
N GLY A 267 4.45 14.48 -6.42
CA GLY A 267 5.70 15.15 -6.83
C GLY A 267 5.53 16.65 -7.05
N ASN A 268 4.35 17.21 -6.73
CA ASN A 268 4.05 18.63 -6.85
C ASN A 268 4.38 19.34 -5.54
N TYR A 269 5.63 19.78 -5.39
CA TYR A 269 6.08 20.45 -4.17
C TYR A 269 5.51 21.86 -4.06
N PRO A 270 5.08 22.29 -2.85
CA PRO A 270 4.57 23.64 -2.63
C PRO A 270 5.68 24.72 -2.64
N THR A 271 6.96 24.33 -2.57
CA THR A 271 8.09 25.27 -2.57
C THR A 271 9.19 24.89 -3.55
N PRO A 272 9.92 25.88 -4.09
CA PRO A 272 11.15 25.68 -4.87
C PRO A 272 12.20 24.77 -4.21
N GLY A 273 12.28 24.83 -2.88
CA GLY A 273 13.17 23.96 -2.09
C GLY A 273 12.81 22.48 -2.24
N GLY A 274 11.52 22.16 -2.34
CA GLY A 274 11.05 20.79 -2.56
C GLY A 274 11.48 20.22 -3.92
N PHE A 275 11.40 21.03 -4.99
CA PHE A 275 11.92 20.63 -6.31
C PHE A 275 13.44 20.41 -6.29
N SER A 276 14.17 21.24 -5.56
CA SER A 276 15.62 21.08 -5.39
C SER A 276 15.94 19.77 -4.67
N MET A 277 15.18 19.44 -3.63
CA MET A 277 15.33 18.22 -2.83
C MET A 277 15.06 16.94 -3.62
N VAL A 278 13.97 16.88 -4.39
CA VAL A 278 13.65 15.68 -5.19
C VAL A 278 14.66 15.45 -6.31
N ASN A 279 15.12 16.51 -6.98
CA ASN A 279 16.16 16.42 -8.01
C ASN A 279 17.48 15.93 -7.43
N LEU A 280 17.90 16.49 -6.30
CA LEU A 280 19.10 16.05 -5.59
C LEU A 280 18.97 14.61 -5.09
N ALA A 281 17.81 14.22 -4.56
CA ALA A 281 17.58 12.86 -4.09
C ALA A 281 17.70 11.82 -5.23
N TYR A 282 17.21 12.16 -6.43
CA TYR A 282 17.36 11.31 -7.61
C TYR A 282 18.81 11.22 -8.08
N ILE A 283 19.54 12.34 -8.15
CA ILE A 283 20.98 12.38 -8.50
C ILE A 283 21.78 11.50 -7.54
N ARG A 284 21.60 11.67 -6.23
CA ARG A 284 22.31 10.86 -5.22
C ARG A 284 22.00 9.38 -5.34
N TRP A 285 20.74 9.03 -5.56
CA TRP A 285 20.35 7.64 -5.81
C TRP A 285 21.06 7.07 -7.05
N TYR A 286 21.06 7.82 -8.15
CA TYR A 286 21.66 7.40 -9.42
C TYR A 286 23.18 7.21 -9.29
N GLU A 287 23.85 8.07 -8.54
CA GLU A 287 25.29 8.01 -8.24
C GLU A 287 25.65 6.98 -7.16
N GLY A 288 24.67 6.31 -6.55
CA GLY A 288 24.89 5.33 -5.48
C GLY A 288 25.31 5.96 -4.14
N ILE A 289 25.07 7.26 -3.96
CA ILE A 289 25.40 8.00 -2.74
C ILE A 289 24.25 7.88 -1.74
N GLY A 290 24.51 7.18 -0.62
CA GLY A 290 23.58 7.10 0.51
C GLY A 290 23.53 8.37 1.38
N GLY A 291 22.65 8.37 2.39
CA GLY A 291 22.50 9.47 3.36
C GLY A 291 21.43 10.49 2.99
N ARG A 292 21.03 11.33 3.96
CA ARG A 292 19.90 12.26 3.84
C ARG A 292 20.21 13.38 2.84
N SER A 293 19.23 13.70 1.99
CA SER A 293 19.36 14.70 0.92
C SER A 293 19.35 16.16 1.41
N TYR A 294 18.85 16.44 2.63
CA TYR A 294 18.78 17.79 3.21
C TYR A 294 19.96 18.17 4.13
N ASP A 295 20.95 17.29 4.33
CA ASP A 295 22.12 17.57 5.19
C ASP A 295 23.21 18.41 4.48
N LEU A 296 22.83 19.49 3.79
CA LEU A 296 23.79 20.41 3.16
C LEU A 296 24.07 21.64 4.03
N PRO A 297 25.31 22.15 4.03
CA PRO A 297 25.58 23.52 4.48
C PRO A 297 24.91 24.48 3.51
N LEU A 298 24.17 25.45 4.06
CA LEU A 298 23.62 26.61 3.36
C LEU A 298 24.72 27.38 2.63
#